data_AF-X1PDE4-F1
#
_entry.id   AF-X1PDE4-F1
#
_cell.length_a   1.000
_cell.length_b   1.000
_cell.length_c   1.000
_cell.angle_alpha   90.00
_cell.angle_beta   90.00
_cell.angle_gamma   90.00
#
_symmetry.space_group_name_H-M   'P 1'
#
loop_
_entity.id
_entity.type
_entity.pdbx_description
1 polymer ?
#
loop_
_entity_poly.entity_id
_entity_poly.type
_entity_poly.pdbx_seq_one_letter_code
_entity_poly.pdbx_strand_id
1 'polypeptide(L)'
;MVDYNLDILEREGYIRRHREVSRGIELLARSSGLGQRLQVPVIGQIAAGEPIPVPTPDTWDVTAASDSLEVTEDLIGGREGVYALTVKGSSMVDALINDGDIVLMQYVNVVENGEMAAIWLKAEKEATLKKVYSEPRRPDDNVIPPQ
;
A
#
# COMPACT_ATOMS: atom_id res chain seq x y z
N MET A 1 16.06 -31.11 28.45
CA MET A 1 15.74 -30.81 27.04
C MET A 1 15.04 -29.46 26.88
N VAL A 2 14.03 -29.14 27.70
CA VAL A 2 13.33 -27.84 27.63
C VAL A 2 14.24 -26.64 27.94
N ASP A 3 15.09 -26.75 28.97
CA ASP A 3 15.93 -25.62 29.40
C ASP A 3 16.99 -25.22 28.36
N TYR A 4 17.52 -26.17 27.60
CA TYR A 4 18.44 -25.92 26.48
C TYR A 4 17.80 -25.07 25.39
N ASN A 5 16.55 -25.38 25.03
CA ASN A 5 15.82 -24.59 24.02
C ASN A 5 15.51 -23.19 24.53
N LEU A 6 15.20 -23.04 25.82
CA LEU A 6 14.95 -21.73 26.43
C LEU A 6 16.24 -20.88 26.51
N ASP A 7 17.38 -21.50 26.76
CA ASP A 7 18.69 -20.82 26.77
C ASP A 7 19.08 -20.30 25.38
N ILE A 8 18.75 -21.07 24.33
CA ILE A 8 18.89 -20.61 22.93
C ILE A 8 17.97 -19.40 22.68
N LEU A 9 16.69 -19.48 23.04
CA LEU A 9 15.74 -18.39 22.80
C LEU A 9 16.10 -17.12 23.58
N GLU A 10 16.67 -17.25 24.77
CA GLU A 10 17.16 -16.13 25.58
C GLU A 10 18.43 -15.52 24.98
N ARG A 11 19.38 -16.34 24.53
CA ARG A 11 20.62 -15.88 23.87
C ARG A 11 20.35 -15.17 22.54
N GLU A 12 19.38 -15.66 21.77
CA GLU A 12 18.93 -15.03 20.52
C GLU A 12 18.02 -13.82 20.76
N GLY A 13 17.72 -13.49 22.03
CA GLY A 13 16.98 -12.29 22.42
C GLY A 13 15.48 -12.33 22.15
N TYR A 14 14.89 -13.51 21.93
CA TYR A 14 13.44 -13.69 21.75
C TYR A 14 12.67 -13.67 23.07
N ILE A 15 13.30 -14.09 24.16
CA ILE A 15 12.69 -14.15 25.49
C ILE A 15 13.64 -13.59 26.54
N ARG A 16 13.07 -13.14 27.67
CA ARG A 16 13.78 -12.80 28.90
C ARG A 16 13.27 -13.69 30.02
N ARG A 17 14.17 -14.25 30.83
CA ARG A 17 13.79 -15.11 31.95
C ARG A 17 14.16 -14.46 33.29
N HIS A 18 13.16 -14.33 34.16
CA HIS A 18 13.33 -14.03 35.57
C HIS A 18 13.43 -15.33 36.35
N ARG A 19 14.66 -15.83 36.54
CA ARG A 19 14.93 -17.12 37.20
C ARG A 19 14.44 -17.19 38.66
N GLU A 20 14.21 -16.05 39.28
CA GLU A 20 13.74 -15.93 40.67
C GLU A 20 12.21 -15.99 40.81
N VAL A 21 11.46 -16.02 39.70
CA VAL A 21 10.00 -16.01 39.72
C VAL A 21 9.45 -17.21 38.95
N SER A 22 8.51 -17.94 39.56
CA SER A 22 7.78 -19.01 38.87
C SER A 22 7.02 -18.44 37.67
N ARG A 23 7.19 -19.05 36.49
CA ARG A 23 6.64 -18.57 35.21
C ARG A 23 7.11 -17.17 34.80
N GLY A 24 8.28 -16.72 35.25
CA GLY A 24 8.87 -15.43 34.90
C GLY A 24 9.47 -15.37 33.49
N ILE A 25 8.80 -15.90 32.46
CA ILE A 25 9.24 -15.76 31.06
C ILE A 25 8.48 -14.60 30.43
N GLU A 26 9.23 -13.60 29.99
CA GLU A 26 8.73 -12.46 29.25
C GLU A 26 9.13 -12.60 27.78
N LEU A 27 8.20 -12.37 26.86
CA LEU A 27 8.52 -12.28 25.43
C LEU A 27 9.13 -10.91 25.18
N LEU A 28 10.40 -10.90 24.75
CA LEU A 28 11.02 -9.67 24.27
C LEU A 28 10.47 -9.43 22.89
N ALA A 29 9.53 -8.49 22.78
CA ALA A 29 8.88 -8.14 21.53
C ALA A 29 9.89 -7.57 20.52
N ARG A 30 10.65 -8.46 19.87
CA ARG A 30 10.71 -8.45 18.42
C ARG A 30 9.50 -9.24 18.00
N SER A 31 8.40 -8.53 17.78
CA SER A 31 7.23 -9.04 17.09
C SER A 31 7.60 -9.41 15.66
N SER A 32 8.48 -10.39 15.45
CA SER A 32 8.86 -10.86 14.11
C SER A 32 7.72 -11.58 13.38
N GLY A 33 6.52 -11.67 14.00
CA GLY A 33 5.28 -12.09 13.34
C GLY A 33 4.28 -10.96 13.08
N LEU A 34 4.56 -9.73 13.54
CA LEU A 34 3.81 -8.54 13.18
C LEU A 34 4.85 -7.61 12.58
N GLY A 35 5.03 -7.68 11.26
CA GLY A 35 6.05 -6.92 10.51
C GLY A 35 6.12 -5.46 10.92
N GLN A 36 7.21 -4.79 10.55
CA GLN A 36 7.43 -3.39 10.92
C GLN A 36 6.17 -2.58 10.61
N ARG A 37 5.61 -1.96 11.65
CA ARG A 37 4.38 -1.18 11.51
C ARG A 37 4.73 0.22 11.05
N LEU A 38 4.07 0.65 10.00
CA LEU A 38 4.32 1.91 9.32
C LEU A 38 3.04 2.75 9.37
N GLN A 39 3.21 4.04 9.60
CA GLN A 39 2.11 5.00 9.53
C GLN A 39 1.99 5.48 8.09
N VAL A 40 0.84 5.21 7.46
CA VAL A 40 0.50 5.67 6.12
C VAL A 40 -0.50 6.83 6.24
N PRO A 41 -0.21 8.02 5.70
CA PRO A 41 -1.15 9.13 5.79
C PRO A 41 -2.36 8.89 4.88
N VAL A 42 -3.54 9.24 5.39
CA VAL A 42 -4.79 9.29 4.63
C VAL A 42 -4.92 10.70 4.08
N ILE A 43 -4.84 10.84 2.76
CA ILE A 43 -4.69 12.15 2.13
C ILE A 43 -5.98 12.66 1.46
N GLY A 44 -7.07 11.91 1.56
CA GLY A 44 -8.37 12.36 1.07
C GLY A 44 -9.28 11.22 0.63
N GLN A 45 -10.22 11.56 -0.23
CA GLN A 45 -11.24 10.65 -0.73
C GLN A 45 -11.14 10.51 -2.24
N ILE A 46 -11.44 9.32 -2.74
CA ILE A 46 -11.61 9.05 -4.17
C ILE A 46 -13.10 8.84 -4.46
N ALA A 47 -13.68 9.80 -5.18
CA ALA A 47 -15.08 9.75 -5.62
C ALA A 47 -15.15 9.72 -7.15
N ALA A 48 -16.15 9.02 -7.67
CA ALA A 48 -16.53 9.11 -9.08
C ALA A 48 -16.69 10.57 -9.53
N GLY A 49 -16.06 10.95 -10.63
CA GLY A 49 -16.28 12.24 -11.29
C GLY A 49 -15.48 13.44 -10.76
N GLU A 50 -14.73 13.29 -9.66
CA GLU A 50 -13.79 14.33 -9.20
C GLU A 50 -12.35 13.92 -9.52
N PRO A 51 -11.51 14.87 -9.99
CA PRO A 51 -10.09 14.61 -10.18
C PRO A 51 -9.48 14.05 -8.90
N ILE A 52 -8.82 12.89 -8.99
CA ILE A 52 -7.95 12.46 -7.90
C ILE A 52 -6.94 13.58 -7.70
N PRO A 53 -6.85 14.17 -6.49
CA PRO A 53 -5.73 15.03 -6.17
C PRO A 53 -4.50 14.15 -6.27
N VAL A 54 -3.76 14.24 -7.38
CA VAL A 54 -2.51 13.50 -7.54
C VAL A 54 -1.52 14.18 -6.62
N PRO A 55 -1.12 13.54 -5.51
CA PRO A 55 -0.18 14.14 -4.58
C PRO A 55 1.18 14.04 -5.26
N THR A 56 1.73 15.17 -5.69
CA THR A 56 3.15 15.23 -6.01
C THR A 56 3.95 15.25 -4.71
N PRO A 57 5.21 14.80 -4.71
CA PRO A 57 6.10 14.90 -3.54
C PRO A 57 6.17 16.31 -2.95
N ASP A 58 5.94 17.35 -3.76
CA ASP A 58 5.94 18.76 -3.36
C ASP A 58 4.60 19.23 -2.77
N THR A 59 3.49 18.50 -3.01
CA THR A 59 2.16 18.76 -2.41
C THR A 59 1.85 17.84 -1.24
N TRP A 60 2.81 16.99 -0.85
CA TRP A 60 2.81 16.18 0.36
C TRP A 60 2.98 17.07 1.59
N ASP A 61 1.98 17.89 1.90
CA ASP A 61 1.92 18.50 3.22
C ASP A 61 1.33 17.47 4.20
N VAL A 62 2.20 16.59 4.70
CA VAL A 62 1.87 15.60 5.75
C VAL A 62 1.32 16.26 7.01
N THR A 63 1.50 17.57 7.19
CA THR A 63 0.92 18.29 8.33
C THR A 63 -0.57 18.60 8.14
N ALA A 64 -1.09 18.52 6.91
CA ALA A 64 -2.52 18.67 6.59
C ALA A 64 -3.28 17.33 6.61
N ALA A 65 -2.58 16.20 6.57
CA ALA A 65 -3.19 14.88 6.71
C ALA A 65 -3.72 14.72 8.14
N SER A 66 -5.04 14.80 8.29
CA SER A 66 -5.70 14.75 9.61
C SER A 66 -5.80 13.34 10.18
N ASP A 67 -5.53 12.32 9.36
CA ASP A 67 -5.64 10.90 9.73
C ASP A 67 -4.46 10.08 9.17
N SER A 68 -4.02 9.08 9.93
CA SER A 68 -2.98 8.12 9.55
C SER A 68 -3.41 6.69 9.85
N LEU A 69 -3.15 5.77 8.93
CA LEU A 69 -3.45 4.35 9.04
C LEU A 69 -2.18 3.58 9.42
N GLU A 70 -2.24 2.81 10.51
CA GLU A 70 -1.16 1.89 10.89
C GLU A 70 -1.28 0.61 10.05
N VAL A 71 -0.29 0.37 9.19
CA VAL A 71 -0.23 -0.82 8.31
C VAL A 71 1.05 -1.60 8.58
N THR A 72 1.06 -2.87 8.19
CA THR A 72 2.27 -3.71 8.25
C THR A 72 3.07 -3.53 6.96
N GLU A 73 4.39 -3.58 7.04
CA GLU A 73 5.30 -3.51 5.88
C GLU A 73 4.94 -4.51 4.76
N ASP A 74 4.43 -5.69 5.12
CA ASP A 74 3.97 -6.69 4.16
C ASP A 74 2.82 -6.20 3.27
N LEU A 75 1.95 -5.31 3.77
CA LEU A 75 0.81 -4.76 3.01
C LEU A 75 1.26 -3.76 1.94
N ILE A 76 2.37 -3.06 2.16
CA ILE A 76 2.93 -2.11 1.20
C ILE A 76 3.97 -2.76 0.27
N GLY A 77 4.33 -4.03 0.52
CA GLY A 77 5.31 -4.77 -0.28
C GLY A 77 6.68 -4.09 -0.35
N GLY A 78 7.09 -3.41 0.72
CA GLY A 78 8.35 -2.65 0.79
C GLY A 78 8.39 -1.37 -0.06
N ARG A 79 7.25 -0.88 -0.58
CA ARG A 79 7.18 0.36 -1.37
C ARG A 79 7.23 1.59 -0.45
N GLU A 80 8.09 2.56 -0.78
CA GLU A 80 8.15 3.84 -0.07
C GLU A 80 7.17 4.87 -0.65
N GLY A 81 6.79 5.86 0.16
CA GLY A 81 5.91 6.96 -0.29
C GLY A 81 4.46 6.52 -0.56
N VAL A 82 4.00 5.47 0.13
CA VAL A 82 2.60 5.01 0.05
C VAL A 82 1.69 5.95 0.83
N TYR A 83 0.51 6.20 0.28
CA TYR A 83 -0.58 6.94 0.89
C TYR A 83 -1.90 6.19 0.78
N ALA A 84 -2.86 6.58 1.62
CA ALA A 84 -4.19 6.00 1.65
C ALA A 84 -5.25 6.99 1.14
N LEU A 85 -6.23 6.47 0.41
CA LEU A 85 -7.44 7.19 0.01
C LEU A 85 -8.69 6.42 0.46
N THR A 86 -9.67 7.13 1.01
CA THR A 86 -10.99 6.55 1.33
C THR A 86 -11.89 6.61 0.11
N VAL A 87 -12.52 5.50 -0.25
CA VAL A 87 -13.43 5.42 -1.38
C VAL A 87 -14.78 6.01 -1.00
N LYS A 88 -15.33 6.83 -1.90
CA LYS A 88 -16.67 7.39 -1.76
C LYS A 88 -17.53 7.01 -2.96
N GLY A 89 -18.62 6.31 -2.69
CA GLY A 89 -19.55 5.78 -3.68
C GLY A 89 -19.22 4.37 -4.15
N SER A 90 -20.06 3.84 -5.03
CA SER A 90 -20.02 2.45 -5.52
C SER A 90 -19.62 2.34 -7.00
N SER A 91 -18.91 3.33 -7.56
CA SER A 91 -18.54 3.31 -8.98
C SER A 91 -17.43 2.30 -9.31
N MET A 92 -16.67 1.84 -8.30
CA MET A 92 -15.58 0.87 -8.45
C MET A 92 -15.99 -0.57 -8.08
N VAL A 93 -17.29 -0.88 -8.13
CA VAL A 93 -17.83 -2.22 -7.84
C VAL A 93 -17.25 -3.31 -8.73
N ASP A 94 -16.91 -2.99 -9.98
CA ASP A 94 -16.24 -3.93 -10.90
C ASP A 94 -14.83 -4.32 -10.42
N ALA A 95 -14.22 -3.49 -9.58
CA ALA A 95 -12.95 -3.75 -8.92
C ALA A 95 -13.13 -4.40 -7.54
N LEU A 96 -14.37 -4.74 -7.15
CA LEU A 96 -14.75 -5.21 -5.80
C LEU A 96 -14.45 -4.19 -4.70
N ILE A 97 -14.51 -2.90 -5.03
CA ILE A 97 -14.26 -1.79 -4.11
C ILE A 97 -15.58 -1.07 -3.82
N ASN A 98 -15.91 -0.91 -2.54
CA ASN A 98 -17.14 -0.31 -2.04
C ASN A 98 -16.90 1.05 -1.38
N ASP A 99 -17.99 1.76 -1.12
CA ASP A 99 -18.00 2.97 -0.31
C ASP A 99 -17.41 2.71 1.08
N GLY A 100 -16.48 3.56 1.50
CA GLY A 100 -15.76 3.44 2.78
C GLY A 100 -14.50 2.57 2.74
N ASP A 101 -14.22 1.85 1.65
CA ASP A 101 -12.98 1.09 1.51
C ASP A 101 -11.76 2.01 1.50
N ILE A 102 -10.62 1.51 1.98
CA ILE A 102 -9.35 2.25 1.97
C ILE A 102 -8.43 1.62 0.94
N VAL A 103 -7.92 2.44 0.02
CA VAL A 103 -6.98 2.02 -1.03
C VAL A 103 -5.60 2.58 -0.72
N LEU A 104 -4.61 1.69 -0.67
CA LEU A 104 -3.20 2.06 -0.58
C LEU A 104 -2.64 2.29 -1.98
N MET A 105 -1.99 3.43 -2.17
CA MET A 105 -1.48 3.87 -3.46
C MET A 105 -0.08 4.43 -3.32
N GLN A 106 0.69 4.30 -4.41
CA GLN A 106 2.00 4.92 -4.56
C GLN A 106 1.98 5.77 -5.83
N TYR A 107 2.57 6.95 -5.77
CA TYR A 107 2.80 7.73 -6.98
C TYR A 107 3.89 7.09 -7.82
N VAL A 108 3.56 6.71 -9.06
CA VAL A 108 4.53 6.18 -10.03
C VAL A 108 4.38 6.89 -11.37
N ASN A 109 5.50 7.12 -12.06
CA ASN A 109 5.51 7.72 -13.39
C ASN A 109 5.13 6.73 -14.49
N VAL A 110 5.37 5.44 -14.25
CA VAL A 110 5.11 4.35 -15.18
C VAL A 110 4.46 3.22 -14.39
N VAL A 111 3.35 2.71 -14.90
CA VAL A 111 2.62 1.55 -14.34
C VAL A 111 3.06 0.31 -15.10
N GLU A 112 3.38 -0.77 -14.39
CA GLU A 112 3.77 -2.03 -15.03
C GLU A 112 2.55 -2.81 -15.53
N ASN A 113 2.78 -3.71 -16.50
CA ASN A 113 1.71 -4.56 -17.03
C ASN A 113 1.15 -5.49 -15.95
N GLY A 114 -0.18 -5.46 -15.80
CA GLY A 114 -0.91 -6.23 -14.81
C GLY A 114 -1.08 -5.52 -13.47
N GLU A 115 -0.43 -4.37 -13.26
CA GLU A 115 -0.64 -3.57 -12.05
C GLU A 115 -1.99 -2.85 -12.08
N MET A 116 -2.57 -2.68 -10.90
CA MET A 116 -3.76 -1.85 -10.71
C MET A 116 -3.32 -0.41 -10.55
N ALA A 117 -3.89 0.48 -11.36
CA ALA A 117 -3.62 1.91 -11.27
C ALA A 117 -4.92 2.72 -11.31
N ALA A 118 -4.87 3.88 -10.68
CA ALA A 118 -5.91 4.88 -10.86
C ALA A 118 -5.71 5.61 -12.18
N ILE A 119 -6.74 5.59 -13.01
CA ILE A 119 -6.73 6.16 -14.35
C ILE A 119 -7.73 7.30 -14.39
N TRP A 120 -7.29 8.46 -14.86
CA TRP A 120 -8.17 9.56 -15.19
C TRP A 120 -8.72 9.43 -16.61
N LEU A 121 -10.02 9.14 -16.72
CA LEU A 121 -10.73 9.08 -17.99
C LEU A 121 -11.15 10.49 -18.40
N LYS A 122 -10.35 11.13 -19.26
CA LYS A 122 -10.62 12.50 -19.76
C LYS A 122 -12.00 12.66 -20.40
N ALA A 123 -12.50 11.63 -21.08
CA ALA A 123 -13.80 11.65 -21.75
C ALA A 123 -14.97 11.71 -20.76
N GLU A 124 -14.86 10.98 -19.67
CA GLU A 124 -15.91 10.83 -18.65
C GLU A 124 -15.70 11.79 -17.47
N LYS A 125 -14.55 12.48 -17.42
CA LYS A 125 -14.10 13.33 -16.31
C LYS A 125 -14.16 12.58 -14.98
N GLU A 126 -13.80 11.32 -14.99
CA GLU A 126 -13.87 10.43 -13.83
C GLU A 126 -12.56 9.69 -13.62
N ALA A 127 -12.25 9.43 -12.35
CA ALA A 127 -11.16 8.55 -11.96
C ALA A 127 -11.68 7.13 -11.68
N THR A 128 -10.96 6.13 -12.17
CA THR A 128 -11.29 4.71 -11.99
C THR A 128 -10.06 3.88 -11.65
N LEU A 129 -10.23 2.79 -10.90
CA LEU A 129 -9.16 1.81 -10.66
C LEU A 129 -9.29 0.66 -11.66
N LYS A 130 -8.27 0.46 -12.50
CA LYS A 130 -8.23 -0.65 -13.48
C LYS A 130 -6.85 -1.28 -13.54
N LYS A 131 -6.82 -2.56 -13.95
CA LYS A 131 -5.57 -3.23 -14.32
C LYS A 131 -5.09 -2.71 -15.67
N VAL A 132 -3.86 -2.22 -15.71
CA VAL A 132 -3.25 -1.69 -16.92
C VAL A 132 -2.53 -2.80 -17.66
N TYR A 133 -2.79 -2.92 -18.96
CA TYR A 133 -2.02 -3.78 -19.87
C TYR A 133 -1.60 -2.94 -21.06
N SER A 134 -0.30 -2.63 -21.16
CA SER A 134 0.29 -2.04 -22.34
C SER A 134 0.50 -3.12 -23.40
N GLU A 135 -0.05 -2.90 -24.59
CA GLU A 135 0.32 -3.70 -25.76
C GLU A 135 1.73 -3.31 -26.22
N PRO A 136 2.58 -4.28 -26.59
CA PRO A 136 3.83 -3.95 -27.25
C PRO A 136 3.52 -3.21 -28.54
N ARG A 137 4.17 -2.05 -28.73
CA ARG A 137 4.06 -1.23 -29.94
C ARG A 137 4.28 -2.13 -31.16
N ARG A 138 3.23 -2.35 -31.97
CA ARG A 138 3.35 -3.07 -33.24
C ARG A 138 4.28 -2.27 -34.16
N PRO A 139 5.30 -2.89 -34.77
CA PRO A 139 6.21 -2.20 -35.70
C PRO A 139 5.57 -1.73 -37.02
N ASP A 140 4.33 -2.12 -37.32
CA ASP A 140 3.79 -2.04 -38.69
C ASP A 140 2.97 -0.77 -39.01
N ASP A 141 2.79 0.16 -38.07
CA ASP A 141 2.02 1.41 -38.31
C ASP A 141 2.81 2.49 -39.09
N ASN A 142 3.86 2.11 -39.82
CA ASN A 142 4.63 3.02 -40.68
C ASN A 142 4.30 2.82 -42.17
N VAL A 143 3.03 2.62 -42.50
CA VAL A 143 2.55 2.66 -43.89
C VAL A 143 2.50 4.12 -44.32
N ILE A 144 3.59 4.56 -44.97
CA ILE A 144 3.61 5.79 -45.77
C ILE A 144 2.55 5.63 -46.87
N PRO A 145 1.57 6.53 -47.02
CA PRO A 145 0.62 6.44 -48.12
C PRO A 145 1.37 6.59 -49.46
N PRO A 146 1.02 5.79 -50.49
CA PRO A 146 1.62 5.94 -51.81
C PRO A 146 1.33 7.34 -52.36
N GLN A 147 2.35 7.94 -52.97
CA GLN A 147 2.34 9.27 -53.61
C GLN A 147 1.30 9.35 -54.73
#